data_AF-A0A350URF6-F1
#
_entry.id   AF-A0A350URF6-F1
#
_cell.length_a   1.000
_cell.length_b   1.000
_cell.length_c   1.000
_cell.angle_alpha   90.00
_cell.angle_beta   90.00
_cell.angle_gamma   90.00
#
_symmetry.space_group_name_H-M   'P 1'
#
loop_
_entity.id
_entity.type
_entity.pdbx_description
1 polymer ?
#
loop_
_entity_poly.entity_id
_entity_poly.type
_entity_poly.pdbx_seq_one_letter_code
_entity_poly.pdbx_strand_id
1 'polypeptide(L)'
;MSTPPAPLHDELADRPFSFYPPILGVEHNEWRLREATWSELVVRNTKTDLEVPIPRKLVGSLAQVDEPVMIVGLTRELEYRTGSVWPTERKVRAMPAPPIRPVLRMPGSPEPTPGPKGFEAMVGRGGDRTENKITRLILFAFSSIAIVGLLFWALVRLTPDARPTYVGKDQGYLELTREDDYHAIVRRLGTPAEDRWKQDAGELQFRALGYPDRGYIVILMGTEKDAARYVGSVVPSKDGKKWTAAHGVESARGAGTLSLIRGLKPF
;
A
#
# COMPACT_ATOMS: atom_id res chain seq x y z
N MET A 1 1.83 -20.97 28.52
CA MET A 1 1.21 -21.10 27.19
C MET A 1 -0.10 -20.33 27.24
N SER A 2 -0.11 -19.08 26.79
CA SER A 2 -1.32 -18.24 26.85
C SER A 2 -2.32 -18.74 25.82
N THR A 3 -3.45 -19.23 26.29
CA THR A 3 -4.60 -19.61 25.48
C THR A 3 -5.01 -18.42 24.60
N PRO A 4 -5.24 -18.60 23.28
CA PRO A 4 -5.81 -17.54 22.46
C PRO A 4 -7.15 -17.10 23.07
N PRO A 5 -7.45 -15.78 23.15
CA PRO A 5 -8.74 -15.33 23.66
C PRO A 5 -9.86 -15.94 22.81
N ALA A 6 -10.91 -16.42 23.48
CA ALA A 6 -12.06 -17.03 22.84
C ALA A 6 -12.62 -16.09 21.74
N PRO A 7 -13.02 -16.62 20.59
CA PRO A 7 -13.44 -15.80 19.48
C PRO A 7 -14.79 -15.13 19.80
N LEU A 8 -14.79 -13.80 19.89
CA LEU A 8 -15.96 -12.92 20.13
C LEU A 8 -17.20 -13.24 19.27
N HIS A 9 -17.05 -14.01 18.19
CA HIS A 9 -18.14 -14.40 17.32
C HIS A 9 -19.22 -15.26 18.01
N ASP A 10 -18.87 -16.11 18.97
CA ASP A 10 -19.81 -17.06 19.55
C ASP A 10 -20.77 -16.39 20.53
N GLU A 11 -20.32 -15.29 21.16
CA GLU A 11 -21.12 -14.52 22.12
C GLU A 11 -22.06 -13.52 21.42
N LEU A 12 -21.72 -13.10 20.19
CA LEU A 12 -22.42 -12.07 19.42
C LEU A 12 -23.32 -12.61 18.30
N ALA A 13 -23.16 -13.87 17.89
CA ALA A 13 -23.84 -14.45 16.74
C ALA A 13 -25.38 -14.43 16.85
N ASP A 14 -25.91 -14.70 18.05
CA ASP A 14 -27.35 -14.96 18.23
C ASP A 14 -28.12 -13.81 18.90
N ARG A 15 -27.45 -12.72 19.31
CA ARG A 15 -28.07 -11.64 20.09
C ARG A 15 -27.86 -10.26 19.47
N PRO A 16 -28.88 -9.38 19.49
CA PRO A 16 -28.68 -7.98 19.16
C PRO A 16 -27.83 -7.28 20.23
N PHE A 17 -26.98 -6.34 19.80
CA PHE A 17 -26.11 -5.58 20.67
C PHE A 17 -26.00 -4.11 20.23
N SER A 18 -25.55 -3.26 21.14
CA SER A 18 -25.37 -1.82 20.91
C SER A 18 -23.90 -1.43 21.03
N PHE A 19 -23.42 -0.48 20.25
CA PHE A 19 -22.05 0.04 20.40
C PHE A 19 -22.00 1.16 21.43
N TYR A 20 -20.93 1.20 22.22
CA TYR A 20 -20.63 2.34 23.09
C TYR A 20 -19.17 2.78 22.94
N PRO A 21 -18.90 4.02 22.50
CA PRO A 21 -19.85 5.06 22.10
C PRO A 21 -20.71 4.70 20.86
N PRO A 22 -21.90 5.31 20.66
CA PRO A 22 -22.71 5.06 19.48
C PRO A 22 -22.00 5.56 18.20
N ILE A 23 -22.23 4.88 17.08
CA ILE A 23 -21.70 5.30 15.77
C ILE A 23 -22.43 6.56 15.33
N LEU A 24 -21.68 7.65 15.12
CA LEU A 24 -22.21 8.94 14.67
C LEU A 24 -22.72 8.83 13.23
N GLY A 25 -23.86 9.47 12.94
CA GLY A 25 -24.52 9.42 11.63
C GLY A 25 -25.47 8.22 11.44
N VAL A 26 -25.71 7.42 12.49
CA VAL A 26 -26.70 6.33 12.47
C VAL A 26 -27.77 6.60 13.55
N GLU A 27 -29.04 6.59 13.17
CA GLU A 27 -30.16 6.91 14.08
C GLU A 27 -30.44 5.81 15.11
N HIS A 28 -30.23 4.54 14.74
CA HIS A 28 -30.55 3.39 15.57
C HIS A 28 -29.27 2.64 15.93
N ASN A 29 -28.98 2.50 17.22
CA ASN A 29 -27.75 1.86 17.70
C ASN A 29 -28.01 0.41 18.17
N GLU A 30 -28.68 -0.39 17.33
CA GLU A 30 -28.89 -1.81 17.56
C GLU A 30 -28.42 -2.58 16.34
N TRP A 31 -27.52 -3.53 16.59
CA TRP A 31 -26.71 -4.19 15.58
C TRP A 31 -26.73 -5.70 15.78
N ARG A 32 -26.60 -6.44 14.69
CA ARG A 32 -26.40 -7.89 14.68
C ARG A 32 -25.14 -8.24 13.92
N LEU A 33 -24.41 -9.24 14.42
CA LEU A 33 -23.26 -9.77 13.72
C LEU A 33 -23.74 -10.54 12.47
N ARG A 34 -23.16 -10.23 11.31
CA ARG A 34 -23.40 -10.97 10.06
C ARG A 34 -22.24 -11.88 9.73
N GLU A 35 -21.04 -11.32 9.73
CA GLU A 35 -19.83 -12.03 9.37
C GLU A 35 -18.67 -11.54 10.23
N ALA A 36 -17.79 -12.46 10.61
CA ALA A 36 -16.61 -12.16 11.41
C ALA A 36 -15.37 -12.75 10.73
N THR A 37 -14.64 -11.92 10.01
CA THR A 37 -13.32 -12.29 9.46
C THR A 37 -12.21 -12.00 10.48
N TRP A 38 -10.97 -12.36 10.14
CA TRP A 38 -9.80 -12.15 11.01
C TRP A 38 -9.49 -10.67 11.26
N SER A 39 -9.84 -9.77 10.33
CA SER A 39 -9.56 -8.34 10.41
C SER A 39 -10.79 -7.49 10.74
N GLU A 40 -11.99 -7.96 10.39
CA GLU A 40 -13.20 -7.14 10.37
C GLU A 40 -14.41 -7.87 10.96
N LEU A 41 -15.35 -7.09 11.49
CA LEU A 41 -16.66 -7.53 11.95
C LEU A 41 -17.70 -6.81 11.09
N VAL A 42 -18.43 -7.57 10.28
CA VAL A 42 -19.53 -7.05 9.48
C VAL A 42 -20.78 -7.09 10.34
N VAL A 43 -21.32 -5.91 10.63
CA VAL A 43 -22.50 -5.74 11.46
C VAL A 43 -23.63 -5.13 10.65
N ARG A 44 -24.87 -5.55 10.94
CA ARG A 44 -26.07 -5.05 10.29
C ARG A 44 -26.99 -4.39 11.29
N ASN A 45 -27.47 -3.22 10.95
CA ASN A 45 -28.46 -2.50 11.75
C ASN A 45 -29.82 -3.21 11.71
N THR A 46 -30.47 -3.40 12.85
CA THR A 46 -31.75 -4.12 12.93
C THR A 46 -32.91 -3.36 12.29
N LYS A 47 -32.84 -2.03 12.21
CA LYS A 47 -33.94 -1.16 11.76
C LYS A 47 -33.69 -0.50 10.41
N THR A 48 -32.46 -0.08 10.13
CA THR A 48 -32.12 0.63 8.88
C THR A 48 -31.54 -0.28 7.80
N ASP A 49 -31.37 -1.57 8.10
CA ASP A 49 -30.76 -2.57 7.23
C ASP A 49 -29.32 -2.24 6.79
N LEU A 50 -28.69 -1.28 7.46
CA LEU A 50 -27.38 -0.78 7.12
C LEU A 50 -26.29 -1.77 7.51
N GLU A 51 -25.50 -2.22 6.53
CA GLU A 51 -24.36 -3.11 6.74
C GLU A 51 -23.06 -2.30 6.79
N VAL A 52 -22.27 -2.53 7.84
CA VAL A 52 -21.05 -1.77 8.14
C VAL A 52 -19.92 -2.72 8.52
N PRO A 53 -18.78 -2.70 7.82
CA PRO A 53 -17.57 -3.40 8.24
C PRO A 53 -16.82 -2.58 9.29
N ILE A 54 -16.58 -3.15 10.47
CA ILE A 54 -15.86 -2.51 11.57
C ILE A 54 -14.53 -3.24 11.80
N PRO A 55 -13.38 -2.55 11.71
CA PRO A 55 -12.08 -3.15 12.02
C PRO A 55 -12.00 -3.65 13.47
N ARG A 56 -11.59 -4.90 13.68
CA ARG A 56 -11.48 -5.53 15.02
C ARG A 56 -10.61 -4.74 15.99
N LYS A 57 -9.61 -4.01 15.50
CA LYS A 57 -8.73 -3.16 16.34
C LYS A 57 -9.48 -2.03 17.05
N LEU A 58 -10.66 -1.65 16.54
CA LEU A 58 -11.49 -0.58 17.10
C LEU A 58 -12.59 -1.12 18.02
N VAL A 59 -12.72 -2.45 18.11
CA VAL A 59 -13.64 -3.13 19.02
C VAL A 59 -12.88 -3.50 20.30
N GLY A 60 -13.38 -3.00 21.43
CA GLY A 60 -12.85 -3.20 22.76
C GLY A 60 -13.55 -4.33 23.50
N SER A 61 -13.55 -4.25 24.84
CA SER A 61 -14.17 -5.25 25.71
C SER A 61 -15.69 -5.35 25.51
N LEU A 62 -16.20 -6.59 25.45
CA LEU A 62 -17.61 -6.88 25.66
C LEU A 62 -17.94 -6.57 27.11
N ALA A 63 -18.74 -5.54 27.34
CA ALA A 63 -19.26 -5.23 28.66
C ALA A 63 -20.68 -5.82 28.72
N GLN A 64 -20.80 -7.01 29.31
CA GLN A 64 -22.08 -7.49 29.80
C GLN A 64 -22.35 -6.71 31.10
N VAL A 65 -22.94 -5.52 30.96
CA VAL A 65 -23.52 -4.82 32.10
C VAL A 65 -24.83 -5.55 32.44
N ASP A 66 -25.15 -5.70 33.71
CA ASP A 66 -26.31 -6.43 34.29
C ASP A 66 -27.72 -5.94 33.84
N GLU A 67 -27.83 -5.31 32.67
CA GLU A 67 -29.06 -4.83 32.02
C GLU A 67 -29.34 -5.62 30.72
N PRO A 68 -30.59 -5.68 30.21
CA PRO A 68 -31.01 -6.66 29.20
C PRO A 68 -30.37 -6.51 27.79
N VAL A 69 -29.50 -5.52 27.56
CA VAL A 69 -28.92 -5.20 26.24
C VAL A 69 -27.40 -5.38 26.26
N MET A 70 -26.89 -6.18 25.34
CA MET A 70 -25.45 -6.43 25.20
C MET A 70 -24.75 -5.19 24.64
N ILE A 71 -23.70 -4.70 25.31
CA ILE A 71 -22.94 -3.51 24.88
C ILE A 71 -21.55 -3.91 24.41
N VAL A 72 -21.25 -3.55 23.17
CA VAL A 72 -19.92 -3.71 22.58
C VAL A 72 -19.16 -2.38 22.73
N GLY A 73 -18.10 -2.40 23.53
CA GLY A 73 -17.24 -1.22 23.69
C GLY A 73 -16.47 -0.92 22.40
N LEU A 74 -16.46 0.33 21.97
CA LEU A 74 -15.58 0.84 20.92
C LEU A 74 -14.42 1.62 21.55
N THR A 75 -13.20 1.37 21.06
CA THR A 75 -11.99 2.03 21.56
C THR A 75 -11.90 3.50 21.13
N ARG A 76 -12.65 3.90 20.10
CA ARG A 76 -12.72 5.26 19.56
C ARG A 76 -14.14 5.58 19.10
N GLU A 77 -14.49 6.87 19.08
CA GLU A 77 -15.72 7.34 18.43
C GLU A 77 -15.62 7.10 16.92
N LEU A 78 -16.65 6.50 16.33
CA LEU A 78 -16.74 6.22 14.90
C LEU A 78 -17.82 7.06 14.25
N GLU A 79 -17.58 7.57 13.05
CA GLU A 79 -18.55 8.28 12.23
C GLU A 79 -18.78 7.54 10.92
N TYR A 80 -20.05 7.30 10.57
CA TYR A 80 -20.44 6.69 9.31
C TYR A 80 -20.39 7.74 8.18
N ARG A 81 -19.54 7.52 7.18
CA ARG A 81 -19.40 8.35 5.98
C ARG A 81 -19.33 7.48 4.73
N THR A 82 -20.28 7.66 3.81
CA THR A 82 -20.25 7.06 2.46
C THR A 82 -19.98 5.55 2.46
N GLY A 83 -20.75 4.76 3.21
CA GLY A 83 -20.60 3.30 3.23
C GLY A 83 -19.62 2.73 4.26
N SER A 84 -18.79 3.57 4.90
CA SER A 84 -17.72 3.10 5.79
C SER A 84 -17.65 3.89 7.11
N VAL A 85 -17.10 3.27 8.15
CA VAL A 85 -16.87 3.91 9.45
C VAL A 85 -15.45 4.47 9.57
N TRP A 86 -15.34 5.70 10.07
CA TRP A 86 -14.08 6.42 10.26
C TRP A 86 -13.89 6.82 11.73
N PRO A 87 -12.71 6.60 12.32
CA PRO A 87 -12.39 7.13 13.65
C PRO A 87 -12.42 8.66 13.66
N THR A 88 -13.22 9.24 14.55
CA THR A 88 -13.35 10.69 14.69
C THR A 88 -12.61 11.16 15.94
N GLU A 89 -11.70 12.11 15.76
CA GLU A 89 -11.05 12.80 16.87
C GLU A 89 -11.78 14.12 17.17
N ARG A 90 -12.30 14.24 18.39
CA ARG A 90 -12.94 15.47 18.86
C ARG A 90 -11.89 16.58 18.98
N LYS A 91 -11.90 17.53 18.05
CA LYS A 91 -11.07 18.74 18.12
C LYS A 91 -11.51 19.63 19.28
N VAL A 92 -10.89 19.48 20.44
CA VAL A 92 -11.08 20.39 21.58
C VAL A 92 -10.36 21.69 21.25
N ARG A 93 -11.11 22.78 21.02
CA ARG A 93 -10.53 24.12 20.95
C ARG A 93 -10.29 24.62 22.37
N ALA A 94 -9.07 25.05 22.66
CA ALA A 94 -8.75 25.68 23.93
C ALA A 94 -9.60 26.96 24.09
N MET A 95 -10.19 27.14 25.27
CA MET A 95 -10.92 28.36 25.59
C MET A 95 -9.93 29.54 25.64
N PRO A 96 -10.21 30.69 25.01
CA PRO A 96 -9.36 31.87 25.12
C PRO A 96 -9.21 32.28 26.59
N ALA A 97 -8.00 32.63 27.01
CA ALA A 97 -7.76 33.11 28.37
C ALA A 97 -8.63 34.34 28.66
N PRO A 98 -9.23 34.46 29.87
CA PRO A 98 -10.04 35.62 30.20
C PRO A 98 -9.20 36.90 30.13
N PRO A 99 -9.75 38.02 29.62
CA PRO A 99 -9.02 39.28 29.56
C PRO A 99 -8.66 39.73 30.97
N ILE A 100 -7.36 39.98 31.20
CA ILE A 100 -6.82 40.55 32.43
C ILE A 100 -7.52 41.88 32.67
N ARG A 101 -8.43 41.93 33.66
CA ARG A 101 -8.97 43.22 34.12
C ARG A 101 -7.82 43.96 34.82
N PRO A 102 -7.47 45.19 34.42
CA PRO A 102 -6.52 45.98 35.19
C PRO A 102 -7.13 46.21 36.58
N VAL A 103 -6.41 45.77 37.62
CA VAL A 103 -6.74 46.08 39.00
C VAL A 103 -6.70 47.60 39.14
N LEU A 104 -7.83 48.23 39.48
CA LEU A 104 -7.90 49.65 39.81
C LEU A 104 -6.93 49.94 40.97
N ARG A 105 -5.86 50.68 40.67
CA ARG A 105 -4.87 51.15 41.64
C ARG A 105 -5.54 52.20 42.52
N MET A 106 -5.73 51.91 43.81
CA MET A 106 -6.24 52.92 44.74
C MET A 106 -5.19 54.05 44.92
N PRO A 107 -5.61 55.32 45.06
CA PRO A 107 -4.69 56.43 45.24
C PRO A 107 -4.10 56.37 46.66
N GLY A 108 -2.77 56.20 46.77
CA GLY A 108 -2.09 56.21 48.07
C GLY A 108 -0.82 55.36 48.19
N SER A 109 -0.37 54.67 47.15
CA SER A 109 0.93 53.97 47.20
C SER A 109 2.08 54.90 46.75
N PRO A 110 3.20 54.96 47.52
CA PRO A 110 4.26 55.94 47.31
C PRO A 110 5.05 55.72 46.02
N GLU A 111 5.46 56.83 45.40
CA GLU A 111 6.28 56.91 44.19
C GLU A 111 7.66 56.26 44.39
N PRO A 112 8.13 55.38 43.48
CA PRO A 112 9.51 54.93 43.46
C PRO A 112 10.41 55.94 42.75
N THR A 113 11.46 56.36 43.45
CA THR A 113 12.59 57.23 43.06
C THR A 113 13.25 56.84 41.72
N PRO A 114 13.83 57.79 40.94
CA PRO A 114 14.25 57.52 39.56
C PRO A 114 15.67 56.96 39.41
N GLY A 115 15.81 55.89 38.63
CA GLY A 115 17.04 55.41 37.95
C GLY A 115 17.61 54.07 38.47
N PRO A 116 18.15 53.16 37.61
CA PRO A 116 18.74 53.42 36.30
C PRO A 116 17.95 52.84 35.12
N LYS A 117 18.32 53.32 33.92
CA LYS A 117 17.71 53.07 32.60
C LYS A 117 17.48 51.59 32.30
N GLY A 118 16.26 51.11 32.54
CA GLY A 118 15.77 49.77 32.21
C GLY A 118 15.52 49.53 30.71
N PHE A 119 16.36 50.09 29.83
CA PHE A 119 16.33 49.76 28.39
C PHE A 119 17.50 48.86 27.98
N GLU A 120 18.61 48.85 28.74
CA GLU A 120 19.75 47.96 28.46
C GLU A 120 19.61 46.55 29.05
N ALA A 121 18.64 46.33 29.96
CA ALA A 121 18.34 45.00 30.50
C ALA A 121 17.27 44.23 29.69
N MET A 122 16.57 44.89 28.76
CA MET A 122 15.53 44.26 27.92
C MET A 122 16.06 43.77 26.56
N VAL A 123 17.24 44.22 26.15
CA VAL A 123 17.93 43.66 24.98
C VAL A 123 18.83 42.55 25.49
N GLY A 124 18.21 41.39 25.72
CA GLY A 124 18.88 40.18 26.15
C GLY A 124 20.07 39.84 25.25
N ARG A 125 21.28 40.07 25.77
CA ARG A 125 22.53 39.49 25.27
C ARG A 125 22.52 37.98 25.55
N GLY A 126 21.72 37.25 24.78
CA GLY A 126 21.56 35.79 24.89
C GLY A 126 21.15 35.07 23.59
N GLY A 127 21.04 35.76 22.45
CA GLY A 127 20.58 35.16 21.18
C GLY A 127 21.68 34.63 20.26
N ASP A 128 22.80 35.35 20.11
CA ASP A 128 23.75 35.11 19.00
C ASP A 128 24.43 33.73 19.00
N ARG A 129 24.63 33.12 20.18
CA ARG A 129 25.38 31.87 20.29
C ARG A 129 24.54 30.62 20.00
N THR A 130 23.22 30.72 20.15
CA THR A 130 22.27 29.62 19.91
C THR A 130 21.70 29.70 18.50
N GLU A 131 21.47 30.91 17.99
CA GLU A 131 20.95 31.15 16.65
C GLU A 131 21.90 30.61 15.56
N ASN A 132 23.21 30.81 15.72
CA ASN A 132 24.22 30.23 14.84
C ASN A 132 24.25 28.69 14.84
N LYS A 133 23.86 28.03 15.94
CA LYS A 133 23.80 26.57 15.99
C LYS A 133 22.56 26.03 15.30
N ILE A 134 21.41 26.66 15.51
CA ILE A 134 20.14 26.25 14.91
C ILE A 134 20.16 26.49 13.40
N THR A 135 20.62 27.66 12.94
CA THR A 135 20.75 27.97 11.50
C THR A 135 21.70 27.02 10.79
N ARG A 136 22.82 26.66 11.44
CA ARG A 136 23.76 25.68 10.89
C ARG A 136 23.18 24.27 10.82
N LEU A 137 22.37 23.88 11.80
CA LEU A 137 21.71 22.58 11.83
C LEU A 137 20.63 22.47 10.74
N ILE A 138 19.87 23.55 10.52
CA ILE A 138 18.90 23.66 9.43
C ILE A 138 19.59 23.58 8.07
N LEU A 139 20.69 24.34 7.88
CA LEU A 139 21.47 24.31 6.64
C LEU A 139 22.02 22.91 6.36
N PHE A 140 22.52 22.21 7.37
CA PHE A 140 22.98 20.83 7.22
C PHE A 140 21.85 19.86 6.88
N ALA A 141 20.67 20.02 7.48
CA ALA A 141 19.52 19.17 7.19
C ALA A 141 19.06 19.33 5.74
N PHE A 142 18.91 20.57 5.26
CA PHE A 142 18.54 20.84 3.88
C PHE A 142 19.63 20.42 2.88
N SER A 143 20.89 20.66 3.21
CA SER A 143 22.02 20.22 2.37
C SER A 143 22.07 18.70 2.26
N SER A 144 21.84 17.99 3.37
CA SER A 144 21.73 16.53 3.41
C SER A 144 20.63 16.02 2.47
N ILE A 145 19.42 16.58 2.56
CA ILE A 145 18.29 16.20 1.71
C ILE A 145 18.61 16.47 0.23
N ALA A 146 19.20 17.63 -0.08
CA ALA A 146 19.60 17.98 -1.43
C ALA A 146 20.67 17.04 -1.98
N ILE A 147 21.67 16.66 -1.16
CA ILE A 147 22.71 15.70 -1.54
C ILE A 147 22.10 14.32 -1.79
N VAL A 148 21.20 13.84 -0.92
CA VAL A 148 20.53 12.54 -1.12
C VAL A 148 19.68 12.55 -2.39
N GLY A 149 18.94 13.63 -2.65
CA GLY A 149 18.17 13.79 -3.88
C GLY A 149 19.05 13.83 -5.13
N LEU A 150 20.19 14.53 -5.07
CA LEU A 150 21.14 14.62 -6.17
C LEU A 150 21.86 13.29 -6.40
N LEU A 151 22.21 12.55 -5.34
CA LEU A 151 22.75 11.19 -5.43
C LEU A 151 21.73 10.23 -6.05
N PHE A 152 20.46 10.30 -5.63
CA PHE A 152 19.39 9.50 -6.23
C PHE A 152 19.19 9.83 -7.72
N TRP A 153 19.16 11.12 -8.06
CA TRP A 153 19.07 11.58 -9.45
C TRP A 153 20.27 11.13 -10.29
N ALA A 154 21.49 11.25 -9.75
CA ALA A 154 22.70 10.79 -10.38
C ALA A 154 22.70 9.27 -10.58
N LEU A 155 22.24 8.49 -9.59
CA LEU A 155 22.10 7.05 -9.69
C LEU A 155 21.13 6.65 -10.82
N VAL A 156 19.95 7.28 -10.89
CA VAL A 156 18.97 7.01 -11.95
C VAL A 156 19.49 7.44 -13.33
N ARG A 157 20.27 8.53 -13.41
CA ARG A 157 20.78 9.06 -14.68
C ARG A 157 22.00 8.29 -15.20
N LEU A 158 22.96 7.93 -14.32
CA LEU A 158 24.21 7.27 -14.69
C LEU A 158 24.06 5.74 -14.77
N THR A 159 23.06 5.15 -14.11
CA THR A 159 22.81 3.70 -14.18
C THR A 159 21.66 3.42 -15.16
N PRO A 160 21.94 3.01 -16.42
CA PRO A 160 20.89 2.69 -17.39
C PRO A 160 19.97 1.53 -16.96
N ASP A 161 20.46 0.60 -16.12
CA ASP A 161 19.65 -0.48 -15.52
C ASP A 161 18.70 -0.03 -14.40
N ALA A 162 18.88 1.20 -13.89
CA ALA A 162 18.03 1.77 -12.85
C ALA A 162 16.82 2.52 -13.42
N ARG A 163 16.68 2.59 -14.75
CA ARG A 163 15.42 3.01 -15.37
C ARG A 163 14.38 1.95 -15.02
N PRO A 164 13.35 2.26 -14.23
CA PRO A 164 12.24 1.33 -14.10
C PRO A 164 11.54 1.30 -15.46
N THR A 165 11.95 0.38 -16.32
CA THR A 165 11.15 0.01 -17.49
C THR A 165 9.87 -0.56 -16.91
N TYR A 166 8.85 0.28 -16.82
CA TYR A 166 7.49 -0.13 -16.50
C TYR A 166 7.02 -0.96 -17.69
N VAL A 167 7.37 -2.23 -17.67
CA VAL A 167 6.71 -3.22 -18.49
C VAL A 167 5.35 -3.40 -17.85
N GLY A 168 4.34 -2.72 -18.40
CA GLY A 168 2.95 -3.03 -18.07
C GLY A 168 2.79 -4.54 -18.17
N LYS A 169 2.14 -5.16 -17.18
CA LYS A 169 1.91 -6.62 -17.13
C LYS A 169 1.01 -7.05 -18.29
N ASP A 170 1.53 -6.96 -19.50
CA ASP A 170 0.90 -7.44 -20.69
C ASP A 170 1.06 -8.96 -20.69
N GLN A 171 -0.07 -9.64 -20.52
CA GLN A 171 -0.14 -11.09 -20.53
C GLN A 171 -0.80 -11.58 -21.82
N GLY A 172 -0.69 -10.83 -22.93
CA GLY A 172 -1.22 -11.23 -24.24
C GLY A 172 -0.73 -12.60 -24.73
N TYR A 173 0.40 -13.09 -24.18
CA TYR A 173 0.85 -14.47 -24.41
C TYR A 173 -0.10 -15.56 -23.87
N LEU A 174 -1.05 -15.24 -22.98
CA LEU A 174 -2.05 -16.19 -22.48
C LEU A 174 -3.11 -16.53 -23.53
N GLU A 175 -3.31 -15.66 -24.53
CA GLU A 175 -4.23 -15.92 -25.64
C GLU A 175 -3.61 -16.88 -26.68
N LEU A 176 -2.30 -17.11 -26.60
CA LEU A 176 -1.58 -17.98 -27.53
C LEU A 176 -1.82 -19.46 -27.21
N THR A 177 -2.08 -20.22 -28.26
CA THR A 177 -2.39 -21.64 -28.22
C THR A 177 -1.35 -22.43 -29.02
N ARG A 178 -1.32 -23.77 -28.87
CA ARG A 178 -0.39 -24.63 -29.63
C ARG A 178 -0.54 -24.47 -31.15
N GLU A 179 -1.71 -24.10 -31.64
CA GLU A 179 -1.98 -24.04 -33.08
C GLU A 179 -1.36 -22.79 -33.72
N ASP A 180 -1.03 -21.78 -32.91
CA ASP A 180 -0.47 -20.53 -33.39
C ASP A 180 0.95 -20.71 -33.97
N ASP A 181 1.09 -20.35 -35.23
CA ASP A 181 2.39 -20.16 -35.90
C ASP A 181 2.93 -18.75 -35.71
N TYR A 182 4.11 -18.52 -36.27
CA TYR A 182 4.73 -17.20 -36.36
C TYR A 182 3.77 -16.11 -36.85
N HIS A 183 3.01 -16.35 -37.91
CA HIS A 183 2.12 -15.33 -38.48
C HIS A 183 0.90 -15.07 -37.58
N ALA A 184 0.37 -16.08 -36.91
CA ALA A 184 -0.66 -15.91 -35.89
C ALA A 184 -0.15 -15.08 -34.71
N ILE A 185 1.06 -15.36 -34.23
CA ILE A 185 1.70 -14.61 -33.13
C ILE A 185 1.93 -13.15 -33.53
N VAL A 186 2.49 -12.89 -34.72
CA VAL A 186 2.74 -11.52 -35.20
C VAL A 186 1.44 -10.73 -35.35
N ARG A 187 0.35 -11.37 -35.81
CA ARG A 187 -0.97 -10.72 -35.90
C ARG A 187 -1.54 -10.34 -34.53
N ARG A 188 -1.24 -11.11 -33.48
CA ARG A 188 -1.78 -10.90 -32.12
C ARG A 188 -0.90 -9.97 -31.28
N LEU A 189 0.41 -10.19 -31.29
CA LEU A 189 1.36 -9.49 -30.42
C LEU A 189 2.12 -8.35 -31.13
N GLY A 190 2.09 -8.32 -32.46
CA GLY A 190 2.86 -7.39 -33.29
C GLY A 190 4.20 -7.96 -33.74
N THR A 191 4.99 -7.14 -34.44
CA THR A 191 6.32 -7.55 -34.92
C THR A 191 7.29 -7.73 -33.75
N PRO A 192 7.98 -8.88 -33.63
CA PRO A 192 8.98 -9.07 -32.59
C PRO A 192 10.20 -8.19 -32.85
N ALA A 193 10.80 -7.66 -31.79
CA ALA A 193 12.03 -6.87 -31.89
C ALA A 193 13.27 -7.74 -32.12
N GLU A 194 13.23 -8.97 -31.62
CA GLU A 194 14.29 -9.95 -31.80
C GLU A 194 13.72 -11.27 -32.31
N ASP A 195 14.40 -11.89 -33.26
CA ASP A 195 14.04 -13.20 -33.81
C ASP A 195 15.30 -14.05 -33.89
N ARG A 196 15.37 -15.10 -33.06
CA ARG A 196 16.54 -15.96 -32.92
C ARG A 196 16.15 -17.41 -33.13
N TRP A 197 16.98 -18.13 -33.86
CA TRP A 197 16.82 -19.56 -34.10
C TRP A 197 17.92 -20.34 -33.42
N LYS A 198 17.55 -21.47 -32.80
CA LYS A 198 18.47 -22.47 -32.30
C LYS A 198 18.12 -23.81 -32.91
N GLN A 199 19.08 -24.36 -33.65
CA GLN A 199 19.05 -25.76 -34.05
C GLN A 199 19.61 -26.55 -32.87
N ASP A 200 18.79 -27.39 -32.24
CA ASP A 200 19.30 -28.33 -31.25
C ASP A 200 19.83 -29.58 -31.96
N ALA A 201 20.68 -30.36 -31.28
CA ALA A 201 21.34 -31.52 -31.89
C ALA A 201 20.39 -32.72 -32.16
N GLY A 202 19.11 -32.61 -31.77
CA GLY A 202 18.03 -33.50 -32.19
C GLY A 202 17.12 -32.75 -33.16
N GLU A 203 16.34 -33.45 -33.98
CA GLU A 203 15.50 -32.96 -35.08
C GLU A 203 14.55 -31.77 -34.78
N LEU A 204 14.50 -31.27 -33.55
CA LEU A 204 13.69 -30.16 -33.09
C LEU A 204 14.46 -28.83 -33.17
N GLN A 205 13.84 -27.87 -33.85
CA GLN A 205 14.31 -26.49 -33.96
C GLN A 205 13.50 -25.59 -33.01
N PHE A 206 14.18 -24.67 -32.36
CA PHE A 206 13.58 -23.66 -31.50
C PHE A 206 13.69 -22.27 -32.14
N ARG A 207 12.62 -21.49 -32.04
CA ARG A 207 12.60 -20.07 -32.39
C ARG A 207 12.21 -19.25 -31.17
N ALA A 208 12.98 -18.22 -30.86
CA ALA A 208 12.71 -17.28 -29.79
C ALA A 208 12.38 -15.91 -30.40
N LEU A 209 11.19 -15.40 -30.08
CA LEU A 209 10.70 -14.09 -30.51
C LEU A 209 10.69 -13.16 -29.29
N GLY A 210 11.57 -12.16 -29.29
CA GLY A 210 11.73 -11.21 -28.20
C GLY A 210 10.78 -10.02 -28.31
N TYR A 211 10.03 -9.77 -27.24
CA TYR A 211 9.20 -8.58 -27.07
C TYR A 211 9.70 -7.76 -25.87
N PRO A 212 10.82 -7.01 -26.01
CA PRO A 212 11.42 -6.25 -24.91
C PRO A 212 10.46 -5.22 -24.32
N ASP A 213 9.63 -4.58 -25.15
CA ASP A 213 8.61 -3.62 -24.73
C ASP A 213 7.53 -4.25 -23.84
N ARG A 214 7.29 -5.56 -24.01
CA ARG A 214 6.31 -6.35 -23.25
C ARG A 214 6.97 -7.23 -22.18
N GLY A 215 8.31 -7.28 -22.13
CA GLY A 215 9.12 -7.98 -21.13
C GLY A 215 9.04 -9.51 -21.15
N TYR A 216 8.67 -10.12 -22.28
CA TYR A 216 8.68 -11.58 -22.43
C TYR A 216 9.18 -12.00 -23.82
N ILE A 217 9.56 -13.27 -23.91
CA ILE A 217 10.02 -13.93 -25.13
C ILE A 217 9.07 -15.09 -25.40
N VAL A 218 8.58 -15.18 -26.64
CA VAL A 218 7.72 -16.26 -27.11
C VAL A 218 8.58 -17.34 -27.76
N ILE A 219 8.37 -18.60 -27.38
CA ILE A 219 9.13 -19.74 -27.90
C ILE A 219 8.23 -20.56 -28.83
N LEU A 220 8.72 -20.81 -30.04
CA LEU A 220 8.15 -21.77 -30.98
C LEU A 220 9.08 -22.98 -31.12
N MET A 221 8.50 -24.13 -31.39
CA MET A 221 9.20 -25.38 -31.65
C MET A 221 8.59 -26.09 -32.86
N GLY A 222 9.43 -26.67 -33.71
CA GLY A 222 9.00 -27.52 -34.81
C GLY A 222 10.16 -28.36 -35.33
N THR A 223 9.87 -29.36 -36.15
CA THR A 223 10.90 -30.13 -36.87
C THR A 223 11.54 -29.30 -38.00
N GLU A 224 10.77 -28.38 -38.56
CA GLU A 224 11.15 -27.47 -39.63
C GLU A 224 10.76 -26.03 -39.29
N LYS A 225 11.34 -25.05 -40.00
CA LYS A 225 11.10 -23.63 -39.75
C LYS A 225 9.64 -23.23 -39.92
N ASP A 226 8.97 -23.78 -40.93
CA ASP A 226 7.57 -23.47 -41.25
C ASP A 226 6.58 -24.29 -40.41
N ALA A 227 7.04 -25.39 -39.82
CA ALA A 227 6.26 -26.22 -38.91
C ALA A 227 6.37 -25.76 -37.44
N ALA A 228 7.08 -24.66 -37.16
CA ALA A 228 7.28 -24.16 -35.81
C ALA A 228 5.97 -23.61 -35.22
N ARG A 229 5.56 -24.17 -34.08
CA ARG A 229 4.33 -23.83 -33.37
C ARG A 229 4.63 -23.33 -31.96
N TYR A 230 3.74 -22.51 -31.42
CA TYR A 230 3.86 -22.00 -30.06
C TYR A 230 3.95 -23.14 -29.03
N VAL A 231 4.99 -23.09 -28.20
CA VAL A 231 5.16 -24.02 -27.09
C VAL A 231 5.09 -23.34 -25.73
N GLY A 232 5.36 -22.04 -25.65
CA GLY A 232 5.20 -21.27 -24.42
C GLY A 232 5.99 -19.97 -24.42
N SER A 233 5.96 -19.29 -23.29
CA SER A 233 6.60 -17.98 -23.12
C SER A 233 7.51 -17.95 -21.90
N VAL A 234 8.59 -17.20 -22.00
CA VAL A 234 9.56 -17.00 -20.93
C VAL A 234 9.75 -15.52 -20.63
N VAL A 235 10.03 -15.21 -19.37
CA VAL A 235 10.43 -13.88 -18.95
C VAL A 235 11.95 -13.90 -18.74
N PRO A 236 12.72 -13.07 -19.47
CA PRO A 236 14.14 -12.94 -19.24
C PRO A 236 14.40 -12.23 -17.90
N SER A 237 15.42 -12.68 -17.17
CA SER A 237 15.96 -11.96 -16.00
C SER A 237 16.54 -10.62 -16.44
N LYS A 238 16.68 -9.66 -15.51
CA LYS A 238 17.29 -8.34 -15.78
C LYS A 238 18.66 -8.44 -16.43
N ASP A 239 19.44 -9.47 -16.09
CA ASP A 239 20.77 -9.70 -16.67
C ASP A 239 20.76 -10.42 -18.03
N GLY A 240 19.59 -10.81 -18.57
CA GLY A 240 19.43 -11.58 -19.80
C GLY A 240 19.93 -13.04 -19.76
N LYS A 241 20.64 -13.43 -18.69
CA LYS A 241 21.34 -14.73 -18.56
C LYS A 241 20.46 -15.90 -18.14
N LYS A 242 19.24 -15.65 -17.69
CA LYS A 242 18.29 -16.68 -17.24
C LYS A 242 16.91 -16.39 -17.79
N TRP A 243 16.22 -17.45 -18.21
CA TRP A 243 14.82 -17.40 -18.61
C TRP A 243 13.98 -18.08 -17.54
N THR A 244 12.86 -17.46 -17.18
CA THR A 244 11.86 -18.04 -16.28
C THR A 244 10.61 -18.37 -17.08
N ALA A 245 10.17 -19.64 -17.05
CA ALA A 245 8.97 -20.05 -17.75
C ALA A 245 7.74 -19.33 -17.18
N ALA A 246 7.04 -18.58 -18.03
CA ALA A 246 5.84 -17.82 -17.68
C ALA A 246 4.56 -18.52 -18.13
N HIS A 247 4.60 -19.20 -19.28
CA HIS A 247 3.46 -19.95 -19.81
C HIS A 247 3.94 -21.16 -20.62
N GLY A 248 3.15 -22.21 -20.65
CA GLY A 248 3.35 -23.38 -21.51
C GLY A 248 2.02 -24.07 -21.77
N VAL A 249 1.94 -24.76 -22.89
CA VAL A 249 0.73 -25.42 -23.37
C VAL A 249 0.73 -26.91 -23.02
N GLU A 250 -0.44 -27.46 -22.68
CA GLU A 250 -0.60 -28.89 -22.36
C GLU A 250 -0.60 -29.74 -23.63
N SER A 251 0.27 -30.75 -23.74
CA SER A 251 0.28 -31.67 -24.89
C SER A 251 -0.96 -32.56 -24.88
N ALA A 252 -1.44 -32.92 -26.08
CA ALA A 252 -2.51 -33.90 -26.26
C ALA A 252 -2.18 -35.27 -25.62
N ARG A 253 -0.90 -35.53 -25.30
CA ARG A 253 -0.43 -36.73 -24.57
C ARG A 253 -0.32 -36.53 -23.04
N GLY A 254 -0.86 -35.45 -22.48
CA GLY A 254 -0.84 -35.16 -21.04
C GLY A 254 0.50 -34.63 -20.49
N ALA A 255 1.54 -34.50 -21.32
CA ALA A 255 2.81 -33.90 -20.94
C ALA A 255 2.84 -32.41 -21.28
N GLY A 256 2.97 -31.51 -20.30
CA GLY A 256 3.06 -30.06 -20.55
C GLY A 256 4.42 -29.63 -21.13
N THR A 257 4.43 -28.61 -22.00
CA THR A 257 5.68 -28.03 -22.55
C THR A 257 6.47 -27.21 -21.52
N LEU A 258 5.88 -26.93 -20.35
CA LEU A 258 6.53 -26.18 -19.26
C LEU A 258 7.86 -26.78 -18.81
N SER A 259 7.96 -28.11 -18.70
CA SER A 259 9.20 -28.78 -18.26
C SER A 259 10.33 -28.59 -19.27
N LEU A 260 9.99 -28.58 -20.56
CA LEU A 260 10.94 -28.36 -21.63
C LEU A 260 11.43 -26.91 -21.67
N ILE A 261 10.53 -25.95 -21.48
CA ILE A 261 10.88 -24.52 -21.45
C ILE A 261 11.76 -24.19 -20.24
N ARG A 262 11.53 -24.82 -19.09
CA ARG A 262 12.39 -24.65 -17.89
C ARG A 262 13.83 -25.14 -18.13
N GLY A 263 14.03 -26.13 -18.99
CA GLY A 263 15.35 -26.66 -19.35
C GLY A 263 16.07 -25.84 -20.43
N LEU A 264 15.37 -24.93 -21.11
CA LEU A 264 15.91 -24.19 -22.24
C LEU A 264 16.85 -23.07 -21.76
N LYS A 265 18.10 -23.09 -22.23
CA LYS A 265 19.07 -22.02 -21.99
C LYS A 265 18.84 -20.87 -22.97
N PRO A 266 19.05 -19.61 -22.56
CA PRO A 266 18.99 -18.46 -23.46
C PRO A 266 19.92 -18.62 -24.66
N PHE A 267 19.48 -18.15 -25.82
CA PHE A 267 20.24 -18.11 -27.07
C PHE A 267 19.93 -16.85 -27.86
#